data_AF-A0A7W8RP43-F1
#
_entry.id   AF-A0A7W8RP43-F1
#
_cell.length_a   1.000
_cell.length_b   1.000
_cell.length_c   1.000
_cell.angle_alpha   90.00
_cell.angle_beta   90.00
_cell.angle_gamma   90.00
#
_symmetry.space_group_name_H-M   'P 1'
#
loop_
_entity.id
_entity.type
_entity.pdbx_description
1 polymer ?
#
loop_
_entity_poly.entity_id
_entity_poly.type
_entity_poly.pdbx_seq_one_letter_code
_entity_poly.pdbx_strand_id
1 'polypeptide(L)'
;MRVRELIALLSRVDPDSVVLLLDDYADLWESEEVFDVIIPAQPWTHERGECNGDEYSVRYPDEYEPRDERYTDVTHDRERVVLITNGPTNYRRQSLPEEPG
;
A
#
# COMPACT_ATOMS: atom_id res chain seq x y z
N MET A 1 -6.82 4.36 4.44
CA MET A 1 -7.87 4.83 3.51
C MET A 1 -8.29 3.67 2.60
N ARG A 2 -9.58 3.49 2.35
CA ARG A 2 -10.13 2.55 1.36
C ARG A 2 -10.31 3.26 0.01
N VAL A 3 -10.27 2.52 -1.10
CA VAL A 3 -10.44 3.07 -2.46
C VAL A 3 -11.74 3.88 -2.61
N ARG A 4 -12.85 3.40 -2.04
CA ARG A 4 -14.14 4.13 -2.08
C ARG A 4 -14.07 5.53 -1.44
N GLU A 5 -13.25 5.67 -0.40
CA GLU A 5 -13.08 6.93 0.33
C GLU A 5 -12.23 7.88 -0.51
N LEU A 6 -11.16 7.36 -1.10
CA LEU A 6 -10.32 8.13 -2.03
C LEU A 6 -11.12 8.65 -3.23
N ILE A 7 -11.91 7.79 -3.88
CA ILE A 7 -12.78 8.20 -5.00
C ILE A 7 -13.77 9.29 -4.55
N ALA A 8 -14.37 9.15 -3.37
CA ALA A 8 -15.28 10.15 -2.85
C ALA A 8 -14.60 11.51 -2.61
N LEU A 9 -13.36 11.51 -2.09
CA LEU A 9 -12.56 12.73 -1.91
C LEU A 9 -12.19 13.39 -3.24
N LEU A 10 -11.83 12.59 -4.25
CA LEU A 10 -11.43 13.09 -5.57
C LEU A 10 -12.62 13.46 -6.47
N SER A 11 -13.84 13.02 -6.15
CA SER A 11 -15.04 13.24 -6.99
C SER A 11 -15.39 14.70 -7.30
N ARG A 12 -14.84 15.65 -6.55
CA ARG A 12 -15.06 17.10 -6.72
C ARG A 12 -13.86 17.84 -7.30
N VAL A 13 -12.74 17.15 -7.50
CA VAL A 13 -11.52 17.72 -8.09
C VAL A 13 -11.73 17.78 -9.60
N ASP A 14 -11.12 18.77 -10.25
CA ASP A 14 -11.09 18.85 -11.71
C ASP A 14 -10.41 17.58 -12.26
N PRO A 15 -11.08 16.77 -13.12
CA PRO A 15 -10.53 15.51 -13.61
C PRO A 15 -9.23 15.67 -14.43
N ASP A 16 -8.93 16.88 -14.90
CA ASP A 16 -7.70 17.17 -15.64
C ASP A 16 -6.54 17.63 -14.73
N SER A 17 -6.70 17.55 -13.41
CA SER A 17 -5.65 17.88 -12.43
C SER A 17 -4.54 16.84 -12.38
N VAL A 18 -3.29 17.29 -12.19
CA VAL A 18 -2.14 16.42 -11.93
C VAL A 18 -2.17 15.95 -10.47
N VAL A 19 -1.97 14.65 -10.25
CA VAL A 19 -1.90 14.06 -8.90
C VAL A 19 -0.44 13.94 -8.47
N LEU A 20 -0.10 14.63 -7.38
CA LEU A 20 1.23 14.58 -6.76
C LEU A 20 1.19 13.72 -5.49
N LEU A 21 2.18 12.85 -5.32
CA LEU A 21 2.50 12.15 -4.08
C LEU A 21 3.47 13.01 -3.26
N LEU A 22 3.13 13.20 -1.99
CA LEU A 22 4.00 13.84 -1.00
C LEU A 22 4.30 12.81 0.08
N ASP A 23 5.57 12.42 0.22
CA ASP A 23 6.00 11.43 1.21
C ASP A 23 6.02 12.04 2.62
N ASP A 24 6.10 11.18 3.63
CA ASP A 24 6.17 11.62 5.02
C ASP A 24 7.41 12.50 5.24
N TYR A 25 7.22 13.62 5.94
CA TYR A 25 8.22 14.66 6.15
C TYR A 25 8.79 15.36 4.89
N ALA A 26 8.27 15.09 3.69
CA ALA A 26 8.71 15.77 2.48
C ALA A 26 8.24 17.24 2.45
N ASP A 27 9.10 18.12 1.96
CA ASP A 27 8.71 19.49 1.65
C ASP A 27 7.82 19.53 0.39
N LEU A 28 7.01 20.59 0.22
CA LEU A 28 6.10 20.71 -0.92
C LEU A 28 6.81 20.62 -2.29
N TRP A 29 8.06 21.06 -2.35
CA TRP A 29 8.90 21.06 -3.55
C TRP A 29 9.47 19.68 -3.88
N GLU A 30 9.39 18.75 -2.94
CA GLU A 30 9.82 17.36 -3.07
C GLU A 30 8.66 16.43 -3.45
N SER A 31 7.47 17.01 -3.69
CA SER A 31 6.35 16.24 -4.23
C SER A 31 6.65 15.77 -5.66
N GLU A 32 6.25 14.54 -5.95
CA GLU A 32 6.48 13.89 -7.23
C GLU A 32 5.15 13.46 -7.85
N GLU A 33 5.06 13.44 -9.17
CA GLU A 33 3.86 12.94 -9.85
C GLU A 33 3.66 11.46 -9.56
N VAL A 34 2.40 11.05 -9.40
CA VAL A 34 2.06 9.62 -9.37
C VAL A 34 2.45 9.00 -10.70
N PHE A 35 3.36 8.04 -10.65
CA PHE A 35 3.86 7.30 -11.81
C PHE A 35 2.88 6.21 -12.23
N ASP A 36 2.34 5.45 -11.28
CA ASP A 36 1.52 4.29 -11.59
C ASP A 36 0.56 3.91 -10.45
N VAL A 37 -0.50 3.19 -10.82
CA VAL A 37 -1.46 2.57 -9.91
C VAL A 37 -1.51 1.08 -10.22
N ILE A 38 -1.01 0.28 -9.28
CA ILE A 38 -0.97 -1.18 -9.42
C ILE A 38 -2.13 -1.78 -8.62
N ILE A 39 -2.88 -2.67 -9.26
CA ILE A 39 -4.00 -3.40 -8.65
C ILE A 39 -3.63 -4.88 -8.58
N PRO A 40 -3.10 -5.37 -7.44
CA PRO A 40 -2.84 -6.79 -7.25
C PRO A 40 -4.13 -7.63 -7.43
N ALA A 41 -4.03 -8.73 -8.17
CA ALA A 41 -5.17 -9.62 -8.41
C ALA A 41 -5.65 -10.30 -7.12
N GLN A 42 -4.69 -10.66 -6.26
CA GLN A 42 -4.94 -11.39 -5.04
C GLN A 42 -4.95 -10.45 -3.82
N PRO A 43 -5.79 -10.73 -2.81
CA PRO A 43 -5.67 -10.09 -1.51
C PRO A 43 -4.26 -10.27 -0.93
N TRP A 44 -3.77 -9.28 -0.21
CA TRP A 44 -2.52 -9.33 0.53
C TRP A 44 -2.79 -9.72 1.98
N THR A 45 -1.79 -10.28 2.65
CA THR A 45 -1.81 -10.42 4.11
C THR A 45 -1.52 -9.05 4.72
N HIS A 46 -2.35 -8.65 5.66
CA HIS A 46 -2.10 -7.56 6.57
C HIS A 46 -1.80 -8.13 7.95
N GLU A 47 -0.56 -7.95 8.38
CA GLU A 47 -0.10 -8.39 9.68
C GLU A 47 0.13 -7.18 10.58
N ARG A 48 -0.33 -7.29 11.83
CA ARG A 48 -0.15 -6.28 12.87
C ARG A 48 0.15 -6.96 14.20
N GLY A 49 0.93 -6.30 15.04
CA GLY A 49 1.25 -6.76 16.38
C GLY A 49 2.36 -5.91 16.98
N GLU A 50 3.06 -6.48 17.95
CA GLU A 50 4.25 -5.87 18.55
C GLU A 50 5.49 -6.71 18.23
N CYS A 51 6.63 -6.06 18.01
CA CYS A 51 7.93 -6.70 17.82
C CYS A 51 8.96 -6.01 18.72
N ASN A 52 9.52 -6.74 19.70
CA ASN A 52 10.39 -6.16 20.74
C ASN A 52 9.75 -4.98 21.51
N GLY A 53 8.42 -4.96 21.63
CA GLY A 53 7.67 -3.90 22.30
C GLY A 53 7.30 -2.69 21.43
N ASP A 54 7.71 -2.68 20.15
CA ASP A 54 7.29 -1.65 19.19
C ASP A 54 6.12 -2.17 18.34
N GLU A 55 5.06 -1.37 18.20
CA GLU A 55 3.95 -1.70 17.29
C GLU A 55 4.42 -1.73 15.83
N TYR A 56 3.92 -2.71 15.07
CA TYR A 56 4.16 -2.77 13.64
C TYR A 56 2.89 -3.10 12.85
N SER A 57 2.89 -2.68 11.59
CA SER A 57 1.82 -2.94 10.62
C SER A 57 2.43 -3.09 9.24
N VAL A 58 2.32 -4.28 8.65
CA VAL A 58 2.92 -4.58 7.35
C VAL A 58 1.92 -5.28 6.43
N ARG A 59 2.10 -5.08 5.13
CA ARG A 59 1.32 -5.76 4.09
C ARG A 59 2.24 -6.44 3.11
N TYR A 60 1.95 -7.69 2.78
CA TYR A 60 2.74 -8.48 1.86
C TYR A 60 1.85 -9.43 1.04
N PRO A 61 2.25 -9.81 -0.19
CA PRO A 61 1.42 -10.62 -1.07
C PRO A 61 1.24 -12.06 -0.57
N ASP A 62 2.22 -12.58 0.15
CA ASP A 62 2.31 -13.99 0.54
C ASP A 62 1.34 -14.39 1.66
N GLU A 63 1.16 -15.70 1.84
CA GLU A 63 0.54 -16.24 3.06
C GLU A 63 1.46 -16.02 4.26
N TYR A 64 0.87 -15.87 5.45
CA TYR A 64 1.65 -15.62 6.65
C TYR A 64 2.38 -16.88 7.10
N GLU A 65 3.58 -16.68 7.64
CA GLU A 65 4.33 -17.71 8.35
C GLU A 65 4.31 -17.42 9.87
N PRO A 66 4.44 -18.46 10.73
CA PRO A 66 4.56 -18.25 12.16
C PRO A 66 5.74 -17.35 12.51
N ARG A 67 5.51 -16.38 13.39
CA ARG A 67 6.56 -15.52 13.94
C ARG A 67 7.28 -16.17 15.12
N ASP A 68 8.49 -15.69 15.39
CA ASP A 68 9.24 -16.08 16.58
C ASP A 68 8.75 -15.38 17.85
N GLU A 69 9.32 -15.74 19.00
CA GLU A 69 8.91 -15.29 20.33
C GLU A 69 9.03 -13.78 20.56
N ARG A 70 9.71 -13.03 19.68
CA ARG A 70 9.82 -11.56 19.78
C ARG A 70 8.54 -10.85 19.36
N TYR A 71 7.64 -11.57 18.69
CA TYR A 71 6.39 -11.04 18.19
C TYR A 71 5.24 -11.42 19.12
N THR A 72 4.53 -10.41 19.61
CA THR A 72 3.39 -10.59 20.51
C THR A 72 2.13 -9.99 19.90
N ASP A 73 0.98 -10.55 20.28
CA ASP A 73 -0.35 -10.11 19.86
C ASP A 73 -0.52 -9.98 18.34
N VAL A 74 0.14 -10.89 17.59
CA VAL A 74 0.12 -10.89 16.13
C VAL A 74 -1.26 -11.29 15.61
N THR A 75 -1.80 -10.48 14.73
CA THR A 75 -3.05 -10.73 14.01
C THR A 75 -2.84 -10.66 12.51
N HIS A 76 -3.63 -11.44 11.77
CA HIS A 76 -3.58 -11.55 10.32
C HIS A 76 -4.97 -11.37 9.71
N ASP A 77 -5.07 -10.47 8.74
CA ASP A 77 -6.25 -10.30 7.89
C ASP A 77 -5.86 -10.42 6.41
N ARG A 78 -6.80 -10.85 5.56
CA ARG A 78 -6.64 -10.79 4.10
C ARG A 78 -7.35 -9.54 3.56
N GLU A 79 -6.60 -8.67 2.89
CA GLU A 79 -7.09 -7.38 2.40
C GLU A 79 -6.83 -7.20 0.92
N ARG A 80 -7.83 -6.73 0.15
CA ARG A 80 -7.56 -6.17 -1.18
C ARG A 80 -6.89 -4.81 -1.02
N VAL A 81 -5.79 -4.62 -1.74
CA VAL A 81 -4.97 -3.41 -1.71
C VAL A 81 -4.88 -2.78 -3.10
N VAL A 82 -4.49 -1.52 -3.15
CA VAL A 82 -4.05 -0.81 -4.36
C VAL A 82 -2.75 -0.14 -3.99
N LEU A 83 -1.76 -0.21 -4.88
CA LEU A 83 -0.46 0.43 -4.69
C LEU A 83 -0.41 1.66 -5.59
N ILE A 84 -0.02 2.80 -5.03
CA ILE A 84 0.24 4.03 -5.77
C ILE A 84 1.75 4.26 -5.68
N THR A 85 2.40 4.48 -6.81
CA THR A 85 3.86 4.62 -6.87
C THR A 85 4.21 5.91 -7.59
N ASN A 86 5.27 6.59 -7.15
CA ASN A 86 5.88 7.76 -7.77
C ASN A 86 7.10 7.41 -8.64
N GLY A 87 7.38 6.11 -8.84
CA GLY A 87 8.44 5.64 -9.73
C GLY A 87 8.39 4.14 -10.01
N PRO A 88 9.36 3.63 -10.78
CA PRO A 88 9.47 2.21 -11.10
C PRO A 88 9.65 1.37 -9.84
N THR A 89 8.85 0.31 -9.71
CA THR A 89 8.94 -0.63 -8.58
C THR A 89 9.39 -2.02 -9.04
N ASN A 90 9.87 -2.81 -8.08
CA ASN A 90 10.18 -4.22 -8.34
C ASN A 90 8.93 -5.10 -8.42
N TYR A 91 7.72 -4.56 -8.22
CA TYR A 91 6.47 -5.34 -8.22
C TYR A 91 6.34 -6.19 -9.50
N ARG A 92 6.46 -5.57 -10.68
CA ARG A 92 6.36 -6.27 -11.97
C ARG A 92 7.53 -7.22 -12.24
N ARG A 93 8.68 -6.97 -11.63
CA ARG A 93 9.83 -7.90 -11.70
C ARG A 93 9.58 -9.16 -10.88
N GLN A 94 8.77 -9.07 -9.82
CA GLN A 94 8.38 -10.22 -8.99
C GLN A 94 7.33 -11.11 -9.68
N SER A 95 6.83 -10.73 -10.86
CA SER A 95 5.84 -11.49 -11.64
C SER A 95 4.56 -11.80 -10.84
N LEU A 96 4.17 -10.90 -9.93
CA LEU A 96 2.93 -10.99 -9.18
C LEU A 96 1.73 -10.72 -10.10
N PRO A 97 0.58 -11.41 -9.91
CA PRO A 97 -0.59 -11.22 -10.75
C PRO A 97 -1.26 -9.87 -10.48
N GLU A 98 -1.61 -9.16 -11.56
CA GLU A 98 -2.29 -7.85 -11.56
C GLU A 98 -3.66 -7.98 -12.25
N GLU A 99 -4.66 -7.25 -11.77
CA GLU A 99 -5.90 -7.03 -12.52
C GLU A 99 -5.65 -6.04 -13.67
N PRO A 100 -6.38 -6.15 -14.79
CA PRO A 100 -6.39 -5.10 -15.79
C PRO A 100 -6.95 -3.81 -15.19
N GLY A 101 -6.24 -2.70 -15.40
CA GLY A 101 -6.66 -1.34 -15.04
C GLY A 101 -7.72 -0.77 -15.98
#